data_AF-A0A6A6AV29-F1
#
_entry.id   AF-A0A6A6AV29-F1
#
_cell.length_a   1.000
_cell.length_b   1.000
_cell.length_c   1.000
_cell.angle_alpha   90.00
_cell.angle_beta   90.00
_cell.angle_gamma   90.00
#
_symmetry.space_group_name_H-M   'P 1'
#
loop_
_entity.id
_entity.type
_entity.pdbx_description
1 polymer ?
#
loop_
_entity_poly.entity_id
_entity_poly.type
_entity_poly.pdbx_seq_one_letter_code
_entity_poly.pdbx_strand_id
1 'polypeptide(L)'
;LIQREQYYLDLLKPEYNILRTAGSSAGYNHTEAAIELIRASSLKRRKHSDEVKARIGAGSFRLQPVIVTNIQTGVNTEFPTMTKAAEFLETYTTQVGNYIKSKKPFKGIYSITRK
;
A
#
# COMPACT_ATOMS: atom_id res chain seq x y z
N LEU A 1 -14.72 -27.80 17.48
CA LEU A 1 -15.62 -27.89 16.32
C LEU A 1 -14.87 -28.42 15.09
N ILE A 2 -13.90 -27.67 14.55
CA ILE A 2 -13.11 -28.03 13.34
C ILE A 2 -12.47 -29.43 13.40
N GLN A 3 -11.86 -29.83 14.53
CA GLN A 3 -11.25 -31.17 14.67
C GLN A 3 -12.28 -32.32 14.51
N ARG A 4 -13.51 -32.09 14.98
CA ARG A 4 -14.59 -33.08 14.90
C ARG A 4 -15.15 -33.16 13.47
N GLU A 5 -15.20 -32.03 12.77
CA GLU A 5 -15.54 -31.98 11.34
C GLU A 5 -14.50 -32.71 10.50
N GLN A 6 -13.20 -32.45 10.72
CA GLN A 6 -12.13 -33.19 10.04
C GLN A 6 -12.23 -34.70 10.29
N TYR A 7 -12.48 -35.12 11.53
CA TYR A 7 -12.69 -36.52 11.88
C TYR A 7 -13.80 -37.17 11.04
N TYR A 8 -14.94 -36.51 10.86
CA TYR A 8 -16.03 -37.04 10.04
C TYR A 8 -15.73 -36.97 8.54
N LEU A 9 -15.01 -35.96 8.05
CA LEU A 9 -14.58 -35.89 6.64
C LEU A 9 -13.64 -37.05 6.29
N ASP A 10 -12.69 -37.36 7.17
CA ASP A 10 -11.72 -38.45 6.98
C ASP A 10 -12.39 -39.82 7.11
N LEU A 11 -13.39 -39.94 8.00
CA LEU A 11 -14.17 -41.16 8.21
C LEU A 11 -15.13 -41.46 7.06
N LEU A 12 -15.92 -40.46 6.64
CA LEU A 12 -17.02 -40.65 5.69
C LEU A 12 -16.59 -40.50 4.23
N LYS A 13 -15.45 -39.85 3.95
CA LYS A 13 -14.91 -39.59 2.61
C LYS A 13 -15.99 -39.24 1.58
N PRO A 14 -16.75 -38.17 1.82
CA PRO A 14 -17.91 -37.85 1.00
C PRO A 14 -17.50 -37.52 -0.44
N GLU A 15 -18.28 -38.03 -1.40
CA GLU A 15 -18.03 -37.92 -2.84
C GLU A 15 -17.91 -36.46 -3.32
N TYR A 16 -18.67 -35.55 -2.72
CA TYR A 16 -18.75 -34.15 -3.16
C TYR A 16 -17.82 -33.19 -2.40
N ASN A 17 -17.02 -33.67 -1.44
CA ASN A 17 -16.13 -32.78 -0.70
C ASN A 17 -14.79 -32.59 -1.43
N ILE A 18 -14.73 -31.54 -2.24
CA ILE A 18 -13.52 -31.10 -2.95
C ILE A 18 -12.45 -30.50 -2.02
N LEU A 19 -12.79 -30.15 -0.77
CA LEU A 19 -11.89 -29.53 0.20
C LEU A 19 -11.34 -30.57 1.18
N ARG A 20 -10.02 -30.75 1.20
CA ARG A 20 -9.36 -31.78 2.02
C ARG A 20 -9.32 -31.45 3.51
N THR A 21 -9.33 -30.16 3.85
CA THR A 21 -9.18 -29.68 5.23
C THR A 21 -10.44 -28.95 5.68
N ALA A 22 -11.01 -29.37 6.81
CA ALA A 22 -12.18 -28.75 7.42
C ALA A 22 -11.95 -27.27 7.71
N GLY A 23 -12.92 -26.43 7.32
CA GLY A 23 -12.86 -24.98 7.49
C GLY A 23 -11.85 -24.26 6.59
N SER A 24 -11.18 -24.95 5.67
CA SER A 24 -10.24 -24.35 4.73
C SER A 24 -10.77 -24.39 3.30
N SER A 25 -10.78 -23.24 2.62
CA SER A 25 -11.01 -23.15 1.17
C SER A 25 -9.75 -23.44 0.35
N ALA A 26 -8.65 -23.85 0.98
CA ALA A 26 -7.41 -24.16 0.29
C ALA A 26 -7.60 -25.35 -0.67
N GLY A 27 -7.31 -25.14 -1.95
CA GLY A 27 -7.51 -26.13 -3.01
C GLY A 27 -8.85 -26.01 -3.76
N TYR A 28 -9.73 -25.09 -3.36
CA TYR A 28 -10.90 -24.75 -4.17
C TYR A 28 -10.46 -24.06 -5.47
N ASN A 29 -10.84 -24.65 -6.61
CA ASN A 29 -10.68 -24.01 -7.91
C ASN A 29 -12.04 -23.54 -8.41
N HIS A 30 -12.13 -22.28 -8.82
CA HIS A 30 -13.33 -21.75 -9.46
C HIS A 30 -13.55 -22.42 -10.82
N THR A 31 -14.83 -22.58 -11.19
CA THR A 31 -15.20 -22.97 -12.54
C THR A 31 -14.86 -21.86 -13.53
N GLU A 32 -14.64 -22.21 -14.79
CA GLU A 32 -14.29 -21.26 -15.84
C GLU A 32 -15.35 -20.15 -15.99
N ALA A 33 -16.63 -20.52 -15.99
CA ALA A 33 -17.74 -19.58 -16.03
C ALA A 33 -17.73 -18.59 -14.85
N ALA A 34 -17.39 -19.06 -13.64
CA ALA A 34 -17.28 -18.18 -12.47
C ALA A 34 -16.10 -17.22 -12.59
N ILE A 35 -14.95 -17.68 -13.12
CA ILE A 35 -13.78 -16.84 -13.37
C ILE A 35 -14.12 -15.71 -14.35
N GLU A 36 -14.86 -16.00 -15.42
CA GLU A 36 -15.28 -15.00 -16.40
C GLU A 36 -16.20 -13.94 -15.80
N LEU A 37 -17.16 -14.33 -14.97
CA LEU A 37 -18.04 -13.40 -14.25
C LEU A 37 -17.25 -12.50 -13.28
N ILE A 38 -16.29 -13.05 -12.54
CA ILE A 38 -15.40 -12.30 -11.66
C ILE A 38 -14.56 -11.30 -12.46
N ARG A 39 -14.01 -11.72 -13.61
CA ARG A 39 -13.25 -10.82 -14.50
C ARG A 39 -14.13 -9.68 -15.02
N ALA A 40 -15.33 -9.98 -15.51
CA ALA A 40 -16.25 -8.98 -16.03
C ALA A 40 -16.68 -7.95 -14.98
N SER A 41 -16.96 -8.38 -13.74
CA SER A 41 -17.28 -7.48 -12.63
C SER A 41 -16.08 -6.62 -12.21
N SER A 42 -14.87 -7.18 -12.22
CA SER A 42 -13.63 -6.46 -11.91
C SER A 42 -13.37 -5.30 -12.88
N LEU A 43 -13.60 -5.51 -14.18
CA LEU A 43 -13.45 -4.47 -15.22
C LEU A 43 -14.47 -3.34 -15.08
N LYS A 44 -15.65 -3.65 -14.54
CA LYS A 44 -16.72 -2.67 -14.28
C LYS A 44 -16.53 -1.88 -12.98
N ARG A 45 -15.41 -2.07 -12.25
CA ARG A 45 -15.15 -1.29 -11.02
C ARG A 45 -15.11 0.21 -11.33
N ARG A 46 -15.84 0.98 -10.54
CA ARG A 46 -15.86 2.45 -10.64
C ARG A 46 -14.47 3.00 -10.36
N LYS A 47 -14.02 3.93 -11.20
CA LYS A 47 -12.82 4.72 -10.91
C LYS A 47 -13.12 5.65 -9.73
N HIS A 48 -12.19 5.78 -8.80
CA HIS A 48 -12.33 6.74 -7.71
C HIS A 48 -12.34 8.18 -8.25
N SER A 49 -13.17 9.03 -7.65
CA SER A 49 -13.09 10.49 -7.86
C SER A 49 -11.77 11.03 -7.30
N ASP A 50 -11.36 12.19 -7.76
CA ASP A 50 -10.09 12.79 -7.34
C ASP A 50 -10.09 13.15 -5.85
N GLU A 51 -11.24 13.54 -5.30
CA GLU A 51 -11.41 13.76 -3.85
C GLU A 51 -11.16 12.49 -3.04
N VAL A 52 -11.70 11.34 -3.48
CA VAL A 52 -11.48 10.06 -2.80
C VAL A 52 -10.01 9.63 -2.91
N LYS A 53 -9.36 9.84 -4.05
CA LYS A 53 -7.92 9.58 -4.19
C LYS A 53 -7.09 10.45 -3.25
N ALA A 54 -7.45 11.72 -3.09
CA ALA A 54 -6.77 12.63 -2.17
C ALA A 54 -6.91 12.16 -0.71
N ARG A 55 -8.11 11.75 -0.29
CA ARG A 55 -8.34 11.18 1.06
C ARG A 55 -7.55 9.90 1.31
N ILE A 56 -7.50 8.99 0.34
CA ILE A 56 -6.68 7.77 0.42
C ILE A 56 -5.20 8.14 0.51
N GLY A 57 -4.77 9.13 -0.27
CA GLY A 57 -3.40 9.66 -0.26
C GLY A 57 -3.00 10.25 1.09
N ALA A 58 -3.89 11.01 1.74
CA ALA A 58 -3.63 11.64 3.04
C ALA A 58 -3.29 10.62 4.14
N GLY A 59 -3.89 9.41 4.09
CA GLY A 59 -3.59 8.32 5.03
C GLY A 59 -2.31 7.54 4.70
N SER A 60 -1.66 7.81 3.56
CA SER A 60 -0.47 7.06 3.14
C SER A 60 0.79 7.61 3.77
N PHE A 61 1.56 6.74 4.43
CA PHE A 61 2.90 7.08 4.96
C PHE A 61 3.89 7.56 3.87
N ARG A 62 3.61 7.24 2.59
CA ARG A 62 4.46 7.65 1.45
C ARG A 62 4.15 9.06 0.93
N LEU A 63 2.93 9.54 1.11
CA LEU A 63 2.48 10.89 0.67
C LEU A 63 2.49 11.90 1.82
N GLN A 64 3.29 11.66 2.86
CA GLN A 64 3.42 12.61 3.96
C GLN A 64 4.13 13.89 3.49
N PRO A 65 3.66 15.08 3.93
CA PRO A 65 4.32 16.34 3.64
C PRO A 65 5.76 16.36 4.13
N VAL A 66 6.61 17.09 3.40
CA VAL A 66 8.03 17.24 3.70
C VAL A 66 8.34 18.72 3.84
N ILE A 67 9.02 19.08 4.92
CA ILE A 67 9.45 20.44 5.20
C ILE A 67 10.94 20.54 4.89
N VAL A 68 11.30 21.51 4.05
CA VAL A 68 12.68 21.86 3.73
C VAL A 68 12.98 23.20 4.38
N THR A 69 13.90 23.21 5.34
CA THR A 69 14.33 24.41 6.06
C THR A 69 15.70 24.83 5.57
N ASN A 70 15.84 26.07 5.11
CA ASN A 70 17.14 26.66 4.83
C ASN A 70 17.77 27.16 6.13
N ILE A 71 18.95 26.65 6.48
CA ILE A 71 19.66 26.94 7.73
C ILE A 71 20.24 28.37 7.72
N GLN A 72 20.55 28.93 6.55
CA GLN A 72 21.15 30.26 6.43
C GLN A 72 20.11 31.38 6.49
N THR A 73 18.93 31.17 5.91
CA THR A 73 17.87 32.19 5.82
C THR A 73 16.71 31.95 6.78
N GLY A 74 16.61 30.77 7.40
CA GLY A 74 15.51 30.38 8.29
C GLY A 74 14.18 30.15 7.58
N VAL A 75 14.15 30.17 6.24
CA VAL A 75 12.91 30.01 5.46
C VAL A 75 12.53 28.53 5.40
N ASN A 76 11.27 28.25 5.76
CA ASN A 76 10.65 26.93 5.68
C ASN A 76 9.77 26.84 4.44
N THR A 77 10.01 25.83 3.60
CA THR A 77 9.14 25.51 2.47
C THR A 77 8.49 24.14 2.69
N GLU A 78 7.15 24.11 2.71
CA GLU A 78 6.38 22.88 2.83
C GLU A 78 6.05 22.32 1.44
N PHE A 79 6.34 21.04 1.24
CA PHE A 79 6.02 20.31 0.02
C PHE A 79 5.04 19.17 0.32
N PRO A 80 4.10 18.87 -0.60
CA PRO A 80 3.12 17.81 -0.40
C PRO A 80 3.74 16.41 -0.40
N THR A 81 4.89 16.23 -1.08
CA THR A 81 5.57 14.93 -1.18
C THR A 81 7.09 15.10 -1.27
N MET A 82 7.82 14.02 -0.98
CA MET A 82 9.27 13.97 -1.19
C MET A 82 9.69 14.23 -2.63
N THR A 83 8.87 13.86 -3.63
CA THR A 83 9.17 14.12 -5.04
C THR A 83 9.16 15.60 -5.35
N LYS A 84 8.19 16.35 -4.82
CA LYS A 84 8.14 17.80 -4.98
C LYS A 84 9.28 18.51 -4.25
N ALA A 85 9.67 18.03 -3.07
CA ALA A 85 10.87 18.52 -2.41
C ALA A 85 12.16 18.21 -3.21
N ALA A 86 12.24 17.03 -3.82
CA ALA A 86 13.39 16.61 -4.62
C ALA A 86 13.54 17.43 -5.91
N GLU A 87 12.42 17.71 -6.60
CA GLU A 87 12.36 18.62 -7.75
C GLU A 87 12.91 20.01 -7.39
N PHE A 88 12.49 20.57 -6.23
CA PHE A 88 12.97 21.88 -5.76
C PHE A 88 14.47 21.89 -5.44
N LEU A 89 15.00 20.79 -4.90
CA LEU A 89 16.42 20.66 -4.54
C LEU A 89 17.32 20.21 -5.72
N GLU A 90 16.73 19.97 -6.90
CA GLU A 90 17.38 19.37 -8.07
C GLU A 90 18.07 18.04 -7.73
N THR A 91 17.38 17.16 -7.01
CA THR A 91 17.89 15.85 -6.59
C THR A 91 16.89 14.73 -6.77
N TYR A 92 17.32 13.51 -6.44
CA TYR A 92 16.48 12.33 -6.43
C TYR A 92 15.75 12.15 -5.10
N THR A 93 14.53 11.61 -5.17
CA THR A 93 13.69 11.28 -4.02
C THR A 93 14.37 10.37 -3.00
N THR A 94 15.22 9.45 -3.47
CA THR A 94 16.01 8.56 -2.63
C THR A 94 16.98 9.33 -1.74
N GLN A 95 17.62 10.38 -2.27
CA GLN A 95 18.51 11.23 -1.49
C GLN A 95 17.74 11.94 -0.39
N VAL A 96 16.62 12.59 -0.73
CA VAL A 96 15.73 13.24 0.26
C VAL A 96 15.38 12.27 1.40
N GLY A 97 15.05 11.02 1.08
CA GLY A 97 14.75 9.99 2.08
C GLY A 97 15.93 9.61 2.96
N ASN A 98 17.13 9.51 2.38
CA ASN A 98 18.36 9.24 3.13
C ASN A 98 18.75 10.41 4.03
N TYR A 99 18.55 11.66 3.61
CA TYR A 99 18.80 12.85 4.42
C TYR A 99 17.79 12.99 5.56
N ILE A 100 16.50 12.67 5.33
CA ILE A 100 15.50 12.56 6.40
C ILE A 100 15.92 11.53 7.47
N LYS A 101 16.42 10.36 7.04
CA LYS A 101 16.88 9.30 7.97
C LYS A 101 18.15 9.70 8.73
N SER A 102 19.11 10.28 8.03
CA SER A 102 20.41 10.63 8.61
C SER A 102 20.40 11.92 9.42
N LYS A 103 19.34 12.75 9.30
CA LYS A 103 19.21 14.07 9.94
C LYS A 103 20.38 15.01 9.63
N LYS A 104 21.13 14.73 8.56
CA LYS A 104 22.24 15.56 8.11
C LYS A 104 21.71 16.66 7.20
N PRO A 105 22.33 17.86 7.22
CA PRO A 105 21.96 18.91 6.31
C PRO A 105 22.34 18.53 4.88
N PHE A 106 21.38 18.61 3.97
CA PHE A 106 21.60 18.48 2.54
C PHE A 106 22.39 19.70 2.02
N LYS A 107 23.49 19.44 1.30
CA LYS A 107 24.47 20.45 0.85
C LYS A 107 25.02 21.35 1.98
N GLY A 108 24.87 20.95 3.24
CA GLY A 108 25.24 21.79 4.39
C GLY A 108 24.34 23.01 4.64
N ILE A 109 23.27 23.18 3.86
CA ILE A 109 22.41 24.39 3.87
C ILE A 109 20.96 24.04 4.20
N TYR A 110 20.47 22.86 3.80
CA TYR A 110 19.06 22.49 3.91
C TYR A 110 18.84 21.36 4.91
N SER A 111 17.98 21.58 5.90
CA SER A 111 17.46 20.50 6.76
C SER A 111 16.15 19.98 6.17
N ILE A 112 15.97 18.66 6.10
CA ILE A 112 14.79 18.03 5.52
C ILE A 112 14.11 17.17 6.58
N THR A 113 12.83 17.44 6.85
CA THR A 113 12.03 16.70 7.83
C THR A 113 10.67 16.29 7.26
N ARG A 114 10.11 15.19 7.76
CA ARG A 114 8.71 14.81 7.47
C ARG A 114 7.79 15.40 8.52
N LYS A 115 6.60 15.80 8.09
CA LYS A 115 5.50 16.19 8.99
C LYS A 115 4.85 14.97 9.62
#